data_AF-A0A5J4RB42-F1
#
_entry.id   AF-A0A5J4RB42-F1
#
_cell.length_a   1.000
_cell.length_b   1.000
_cell.length_c   1.000
_cell.angle_alpha   90.00
_cell.angle_beta   90.00
_cell.angle_gamma   90.00
#
_symmetry.space_group_name_H-M   'P 1'
#
loop_
_entity.id
_entity.type
_entity.pdbx_description
1 polymer ?
#
loop_
_entity_poly.entity_id
_entity_poly.type
_entity_poly.pdbx_seq_one_letter_code
_entity_poly.pdbx_strand_id
1 'polypeptide(L)'
;MLSGSSEDMEQIHNEGKLDDWCRDNIDWLKKTYGEENVVAATLHMDETTPHIHASVVPIVRGERRQKASKKRPEQEQIEKPKRKYKKKDPLRVRLCCDDVMTKTKLIEYQDTYAEAMAKYGLERGIKGSDARHISLTEFYRNQAIESKNLQTSIEMLLAMEDAKRLHIEELKRQEQETEKLKQQKELELKESIGYLEEERQEVYEKVRDIYDRKDKAREKLLNMHEYTQQKELEITAAEACLEQLKQNYEPYKVQEDLNLLFEIFPKLSERLRIAQLCKAIGLTVDVTKRLFNGESLSVTGKLYSPEHSRYFEAQDAQLQFFKD
;
A
#
# COMPACT_ATOMS: atom_id res chain seq x y z
N MET A 1 37.16 -64.97 12.58
CA MET A 1 35.79 -64.91 12.06
C MET A 1 35.86 -64.32 10.67
N LEU A 2 35.19 -64.94 9.71
CA LEU A 2 35.08 -64.49 8.32
C LEU A 2 33.60 -64.31 8.04
N SER A 3 33.19 -63.10 7.66
CA SER A 3 31.79 -62.75 7.39
C SER A 3 31.74 -61.46 6.54
N GLY A 4 30.57 -61.15 6.01
CA GLY A 4 30.21 -59.88 5.36
C GLY A 4 29.17 -59.09 6.17
N SER A 5 28.55 -58.10 5.53
CA SER A 5 27.34 -57.48 6.08
C SER A 5 26.16 -58.45 6.03
N SER A 6 25.09 -58.19 6.81
CA SER A 6 23.89 -59.05 6.77
C SER A 6 23.29 -59.09 5.36
N GLU A 7 23.24 -57.94 4.69
CA GLU A 7 22.71 -57.81 3.33
C GLU A 7 23.55 -58.60 2.31
N ASP A 8 24.88 -58.47 2.36
CA ASP A 8 25.77 -59.18 1.43
C ASP A 8 25.68 -60.71 1.63
N MET A 9 25.65 -61.17 2.87
CA MET A 9 25.60 -62.61 3.16
C MET A 9 24.23 -63.21 2.79
N GLU A 10 23.13 -62.47 2.99
CA GLU A 10 21.81 -62.84 2.49
C GLU A 10 21.79 -62.93 0.96
N GLN A 11 22.41 -61.97 0.27
CA GLN A 11 22.52 -62.00 -1.18
C GLN A 11 23.29 -63.24 -1.66
N ILE A 12 24.46 -63.52 -1.09
CA ILE A 12 25.27 -64.71 -1.43
C ILE A 12 24.50 -66.01 -1.17
N HIS A 13 23.72 -66.06 -0.09
CA HIS A 13 22.88 -67.21 0.24
C HIS A 13 21.74 -67.40 -0.78
N ASN A 14 21.02 -66.33 -1.10
CA ASN A 14 19.90 -66.36 -2.05
C ASN A 14 20.35 -66.70 -3.47
N GLU A 15 21.57 -66.31 -3.86
CA GLU A 15 22.19 -66.67 -5.14
C GLU A 15 22.70 -68.12 -5.19
N GLY A 16 22.60 -68.88 -4.10
CA GLY A 16 23.09 -70.26 -4.01
C GLY A 16 24.61 -70.39 -4.04
N LYS A 17 25.34 -69.29 -3.84
CA LYS A 17 26.80 -69.21 -3.93
C LYS A 17 27.52 -69.46 -2.60
N LEU A 18 26.77 -69.78 -1.55
CA LEU A 18 27.31 -69.93 -0.19
C LEU A 18 28.38 -71.04 -0.10
N ASP A 19 28.18 -72.16 -0.79
CA ASP A 19 29.15 -73.27 -0.81
C ASP A 19 30.46 -72.87 -1.48
N ASP A 20 30.37 -72.13 -2.59
CA ASP A 20 31.55 -71.62 -3.29
C ASP A 20 32.28 -70.60 -2.41
N TRP A 21 31.54 -69.71 -1.73
CA TRP A 21 32.10 -68.78 -0.76
C TRP A 21 32.84 -69.51 0.35
N CYS A 22 32.28 -70.59 0.90
CA CYS A 22 32.95 -71.42 1.91
C CYS A 22 34.26 -72.02 1.38
N ARG A 23 34.25 -72.56 0.15
CA ARG A 23 35.45 -73.15 -0.47
C ARG A 23 36.55 -72.11 -0.68
N ASP A 24 36.22 -70.93 -1.20
CA ASP A 24 37.21 -69.87 -1.41
C ASP A 24 37.77 -69.32 -0.10
N ASN A 25 36.94 -69.28 0.96
CA ASN A 25 37.42 -68.91 2.29
C ASN A 25 38.46 -69.92 2.80
N ILE A 26 38.20 -71.21 2.62
CA ILE A 26 39.16 -72.26 2.97
C ILE A 26 40.43 -72.15 2.11
N ASP A 27 40.31 -71.94 0.81
CA ASP A 27 41.45 -71.80 -0.09
C ASP A 27 42.30 -70.57 0.25
N TRP A 28 41.66 -69.44 0.57
CA TRP A 28 42.35 -68.24 1.04
C TRP A 28 43.06 -68.49 2.37
N LEU A 29 42.43 -69.17 3.33
CA LEU A 29 43.07 -69.54 4.61
C LEU A 29 44.29 -70.43 4.39
N LYS A 30 44.19 -71.44 3.53
CA LYS A 30 45.31 -72.35 3.19
C LYS A 30 46.44 -71.60 2.49
N LYS A 31 46.13 -70.70 1.55
CA LYS A 31 47.12 -69.89 0.84
C LYS A 31 47.84 -68.90 1.77
N THR A 32 47.10 -68.32 2.72
CA THR A 32 47.60 -67.26 3.61
C THR A 32 48.39 -67.82 4.78
N TYR A 33 47.86 -68.84 5.46
CA TYR A 33 48.45 -69.39 6.67
C TYR A 33 49.23 -70.69 6.43
N GLY A 34 49.08 -71.33 5.28
CA GLY A 34 49.63 -72.66 4.99
C GLY A 34 48.63 -73.77 5.34
N GLU A 35 48.57 -74.80 4.51
CA GLU A 35 47.61 -75.90 4.67
C GLU A 35 47.80 -76.65 6.00
N GLU A 36 49.05 -76.85 6.45
CA GLU A 36 49.36 -77.49 7.73
C GLU A 36 48.88 -76.68 8.96
N ASN A 37 48.59 -75.39 8.78
CA ASN A 37 48.25 -74.48 9.87
C ASN A 37 46.74 -74.31 10.06
N VAL A 38 45.91 -74.71 9.10
CA VAL A 38 44.44 -74.59 9.18
C VAL A 38 43.87 -75.88 9.76
N VAL A 39 43.31 -75.82 10.97
CA VAL A 39 42.80 -77.02 11.68
C VAL A 39 41.32 -77.26 11.43
N ALA A 40 40.52 -76.20 11.50
CA ALA A 40 39.08 -76.29 11.34
C ALA A 40 38.53 -74.96 10.82
N ALA A 41 37.47 -75.04 10.01
CA ALA A 41 36.65 -73.91 9.59
C ALA A 41 35.18 -74.34 9.73
N THR A 42 34.48 -73.78 10.71
CA THR A 42 33.08 -74.11 10.99
C THR A 42 32.18 -72.98 10.50
N LEU A 43 31.20 -73.31 9.66
CA LEU A 43 30.16 -72.40 9.21
C LEU A 43 29.02 -72.36 10.25
N HIS A 44 28.69 -71.17 10.71
CA HIS A 44 27.53 -70.90 11.57
C HIS A 44 26.42 -70.26 10.73
N MET A 45 25.25 -70.92 10.71
CA MET A 45 24.03 -70.50 9.99
C MET A 45 22.84 -70.31 10.94
N ASP A 46 23.06 -70.55 12.23
CA ASP A 46 22.08 -70.49 13.30
C ASP A 46 22.01 -69.11 13.98
N GLU A 47 22.86 -68.17 13.55
CA GLU A 47 22.89 -66.79 14.01
C GLU A 47 22.33 -65.83 12.94
N THR A 48 22.25 -64.53 13.25
CA THR A 48 21.68 -63.50 12.37
C THR A 48 22.35 -63.41 11.00
N THR A 49 23.68 -63.60 10.95
CA THR A 49 24.46 -63.49 9.72
C THR A 49 25.36 -64.72 9.58
N PRO A 50 25.32 -65.43 8.43
CA PRO A 50 26.23 -66.53 8.13
C PRO A 50 27.70 -66.13 8.31
N HIS A 51 28.45 -66.86 9.13
CA HIS A 51 29.87 -66.56 9.36
C HIS A 51 30.70 -67.82 9.62
N ILE A 52 32.00 -67.75 9.33
CA ILE A 52 32.93 -68.86 9.51
C ILE A 52 33.87 -68.58 10.69
N HIS A 53 33.97 -69.57 11.59
CA HIS A 53 34.99 -69.66 12.62
C HIS A 53 36.14 -70.55 12.16
N ALA A 54 37.25 -69.91 11.78
CA ALA A 54 38.49 -70.58 11.41
C ALA A 54 39.46 -70.65 12.60
N SER A 55 39.96 -71.86 12.87
CA SER A 55 41.01 -72.13 13.87
C SER A 55 42.34 -72.38 13.15
N VAL A 56 43.30 -71.47 13.37
CA VAL A 56 44.63 -71.51 12.75
C VAL A 56 45.69 -71.70 13.83
N VAL A 57 46.56 -72.70 13.66
CA VAL A 57 47.70 -72.95 14.53
C VAL A 57 48.93 -72.26 13.92
N PRO A 58 49.56 -71.30 14.61
CA PRO A 58 50.63 -70.50 14.02
C PRO A 58 51.97 -71.25 14.07
N ILE A 59 52.12 -72.31 13.26
CA ILE A 59 53.37 -73.06 13.13
C ILE A 59 54.34 -72.27 12.25
N VAL A 60 55.50 -71.93 12.82
CA VAL A 60 56.55 -71.16 12.17
C VAL A 60 57.85 -71.96 12.22
N ARG A 61 58.60 -71.92 11.12
CA ARG A 61 59.99 -72.42 11.04
C ARG A 61 60.91 -71.22 10.90
N GLY A 62 62.04 -71.23 11.62
CA GLY A 62 63.03 -70.17 11.53
C GLY A 62 63.24 -69.39 12.82
N GLU A 63 64.24 -68.50 12.77
CA GLU A 63 64.73 -67.79 13.93
C GLU A 63 63.65 -66.99 14.64
N ARG A 64 63.76 -66.92 15.96
CA ARG A 64 62.86 -66.11 16.78
C ARG A 64 63.14 -64.64 16.51
N ARG A 65 62.12 -63.90 16.11
CA ARG A 65 62.17 -62.44 16.04
C ARG A 65 62.56 -61.88 17.42
N GLN A 66 63.71 -61.22 17.48
CA GLN A 66 64.15 -60.55 18.70
C GLN A 66 63.41 -59.22 18.80
N LYS A 67 62.68 -58.98 19.90
CA LYS A 67 62.20 -57.64 20.22
C LYS A 67 63.44 -56.77 20.40
N ALA A 68 63.50 -55.64 19.68
CA ALA A 68 64.52 -54.63 19.93
C ALA A 68 64.46 -54.28 21.43
N SER A 69 65.51 -54.65 22.16
CA SER A 69 65.59 -54.34 23.59
C SER A 69 65.56 -52.83 23.72
N LYS A 70 64.54 -52.27 24.40
CA LYS A 70 64.58 -50.88 24.87
C LYS A 70 65.90 -50.74 25.66
N LYS A 71 66.87 -50.00 25.10
CA LYS A 71 68.10 -49.65 25.82
C LYS A 71 67.66 -48.97 27.12
N ARG A 72 67.86 -49.63 28.26
CA ARG A 72 67.82 -48.93 29.55
C ARG A 72 69.03 -47.99 29.55
N PRO A 73 68.88 -46.74 30.03
CA PRO A 73 70.01 -45.83 30.13
C PRO A 73 71.13 -46.48 30.95
N GLU A 74 72.36 -46.26 30.50
CA GLU A 74 73.60 -46.78 31.09
C GLU A 74 73.69 -46.35 32.56
N GLN A 75 73.33 -47.24 33.47
CA GLN A 75 73.72 -47.15 34.86
C GLN A 75 74.38 -48.47 35.27
N GLU A 76 75.69 -48.35 35.49
CA GLU A 76 76.62 -49.24 36.19
C GLU A 76 76.59 -50.71 35.80
N GLN A 77 77.43 -51.01 34.80
CA GLN A 77 77.89 -52.35 34.47
C GLN A 77 78.78 -52.89 35.60
N ILE A 78 78.18 -53.53 36.61
CA ILE A 78 78.87 -54.62 37.31
C ILE A 78 78.87 -55.80 36.32
N GLU A 79 80.04 -56.13 35.77
CA GLU A 79 80.25 -57.26 34.85
C GLU A 79 79.94 -58.59 35.52
N LYS A 80 78.65 -58.93 35.65
CA LYS A 80 78.23 -60.30 35.91
C LYS A 80 78.40 -61.10 34.61
N PRO A 81 79.13 -62.23 34.61
CA PRO A 81 79.31 -63.04 33.42
C PRO A 81 77.94 -63.49 32.91
N LYS A 82 77.57 -63.03 31.71
CA LYS A 82 76.32 -63.45 31.06
C LYS A 82 76.39 -64.95 30.83
N ARG A 83 75.54 -65.70 31.51
CA ARG A 83 75.40 -67.15 31.33
C ARG A 83 75.15 -67.42 29.83
N LYS A 84 76.11 -68.08 29.17
CA LYS A 84 75.97 -68.52 27.77
C LYS A 84 75.11 -69.77 27.76
N TYR A 85 73.82 -69.60 27.49
CA TYR A 85 72.91 -70.73 27.32
C TYR A 85 73.08 -71.34 25.92
N LYS A 86 72.96 -72.67 25.82
CA LYS A 86 72.91 -73.37 24.54
C LYS A 86 71.67 -72.90 23.76
N LYS A 87 71.90 -72.29 22.60
CA LYS A 87 70.81 -71.87 21.71
C LYS A 87 70.19 -73.12 21.07
N LYS A 88 68.86 -73.12 20.93
CA LYS A 88 68.13 -74.14 20.17
C LYS A 88 68.42 -73.95 18.68
N ASP A 89 68.26 -75.03 17.91
CA ASP A 89 68.36 -75.00 16.45
C ASP A 89 67.41 -73.92 15.87
N PRO A 90 67.92 -72.99 15.04
CA PRO A 90 67.12 -71.94 14.40
C PRO A 90 66.04 -72.48 13.46
N LEU A 91 66.18 -73.68 12.88
CA LEU A 91 65.21 -74.27 11.95
C LEU A 91 64.13 -75.11 12.64
N ARG A 92 64.14 -75.17 13.97
CA ARG A 92 63.14 -75.91 14.76
C ARG A 92 61.74 -75.31 14.58
N VAL A 93 60.76 -76.19 14.41
CA VAL A 93 59.33 -75.86 14.42
C VAL A 93 58.91 -75.25 15.76
N ARG A 94 58.21 -74.12 15.72
CA ARG A 94 57.70 -73.40 16.89
C ARG A 94 56.30 -72.83 16.65
N LEU A 95 55.54 -72.62 17.72
CA LEU A 95 54.26 -71.91 17.67
C LEU A 95 54.46 -70.44 18.00
N CYS A 96 54.13 -69.54 17.09
CA CYS A 96 54.30 -68.10 17.32
C CYS A 96 53.29 -67.24 16.57
N CYS A 97 52.24 -66.81 17.28
CA CYS A 97 51.23 -65.91 16.73
C CYS A 97 51.82 -64.55 16.32
N ASP A 98 52.77 -64.01 17.09
CA ASP A 98 53.42 -62.71 16.81
C ASP A 98 54.10 -62.63 15.43
N ASP A 99 54.56 -63.76 14.87
CA ASP A 99 55.20 -63.79 13.54
C ASP A 99 54.20 -64.02 12.39
N VAL A 100 53.03 -64.59 12.69
CA VAL A 100 51.94 -64.81 11.73
C VAL A 100 51.03 -63.59 11.65
N MET A 101 50.75 -62.94 12.78
CA MET A 101 49.82 -61.83 12.94
C MET A 101 50.56 -60.49 13.17
N THR A 102 51.60 -60.22 12.36
CA THR A 102 52.26 -58.91 12.42
C THR A 102 51.35 -57.82 11.88
N LYS A 103 51.54 -56.57 12.33
CA LYS A 103 50.75 -55.43 11.82
C LYS A 103 50.77 -55.32 10.29
N THR A 104 51.92 -55.55 9.66
CA THR A 104 52.05 -55.51 8.18
C THR A 104 51.22 -56.60 7.52
N LYS A 105 51.35 -57.84 8.01
CA LYS A 105 50.59 -58.99 7.51
C LYS A 105 49.10 -58.83 7.72
N LEU A 106 48.65 -58.31 8.86
CA LEU A 106 47.23 -58.06 9.10
C LEU A 106 46.63 -57.05 8.11
N ILE A 107 47.41 -56.04 7.69
CA ILE A 107 46.98 -55.10 6.64
C ILE A 107 46.92 -55.83 5.29
N GLU A 108 47.96 -56.60 4.94
CA GLU A 108 48.00 -57.40 3.72
C GLU A 108 46.87 -58.44 3.66
N TYR A 109 46.49 -59.05 4.78
CA TYR A 109 45.39 -60.01 4.85
C TYR A 109 44.05 -59.34 4.56
N GLN A 110 43.83 -58.11 5.05
CA GLN A 110 42.62 -57.35 4.71
C GLN A 110 42.56 -57.01 3.21
N ASP A 111 43.69 -56.64 2.61
CA ASP A 111 43.80 -56.33 1.17
C ASP A 111 43.54 -57.58 0.33
N THR A 112 44.27 -58.67 0.59
CA THR A 112 44.18 -59.93 -0.17
C THR A 112 42.87 -60.68 0.04
N TYR A 113 42.26 -60.59 1.22
CA TYR A 113 40.94 -61.18 1.48
C TYR A 113 39.85 -60.49 0.67
N ALA A 114 39.87 -59.15 0.61
CA ALA A 114 38.94 -58.39 -0.21
C ALA A 114 39.08 -58.73 -1.70
N GLU A 115 40.32 -58.86 -2.21
CA GLU A 115 40.56 -59.30 -3.59
C GLU A 115 39.98 -60.69 -3.88
N ALA A 116 40.13 -61.64 -2.95
CA ALA A 116 39.60 -62.99 -3.09
C ALA A 116 38.06 -63.04 -3.07
N MET A 117 37.45 -62.17 -2.26
CA MET A 117 36.01 -62.14 -2.05
C MET A 117 35.26 -61.14 -2.94
N ALA A 118 35.96 -60.34 -3.74
CA ALA A 118 35.38 -59.35 -4.65
C ALA A 118 34.37 -59.97 -5.64
N LYS A 119 34.54 -61.24 -6.01
CA LYS A 119 33.58 -61.97 -6.86
C LYS A 119 32.20 -62.19 -6.24
N TYR A 120 32.09 -62.05 -4.92
CA TYR A 120 30.86 -62.11 -4.14
C TYR A 120 30.27 -60.72 -3.83
N GLY A 121 30.87 -59.65 -4.38
CA GLY A 121 30.46 -58.27 -4.08
C GLY A 121 30.99 -57.73 -2.75
N LEU A 122 31.80 -58.50 -2.02
CA LEU A 122 32.37 -58.06 -0.75
C LEU A 122 33.52 -57.09 -0.97
N GLU A 123 33.45 -55.93 -0.31
CA GLU A 123 34.45 -54.88 -0.39
C GLU A 123 35.37 -54.84 0.83
N ARG A 124 36.55 -54.24 0.63
CA ARG A 124 37.51 -54.02 1.69
C ARG A 124 37.00 -52.97 2.67
N GLY A 125 37.12 -53.24 3.98
CA GLY A 125 36.90 -52.21 5.01
C GLY A 125 37.83 -50.99 4.86
N ILE A 126 37.52 -49.89 5.55
CA ILE A 126 38.27 -48.63 5.45
C ILE A 126 39.73 -48.81 5.91
N LYS A 127 40.69 -48.40 5.08
CA LYS A 127 42.13 -48.47 5.40
C LYS A 127 42.49 -47.43 6.45
N GLY A 128 43.08 -47.88 7.56
CA GLY A 128 43.41 -47.00 8.68
C GLY A 128 42.22 -46.56 9.51
N SER A 129 41.14 -47.35 9.52
CA SER A 129 39.96 -47.11 10.37
C SER A 129 40.35 -46.95 11.85
N ASP A 130 39.79 -45.93 12.50
CA ASP A 130 39.88 -45.71 13.95
C ASP A 130 38.87 -46.54 14.75
N ALA A 131 38.06 -47.38 14.08
CA ALA A 131 37.11 -48.26 14.72
C ALA A 131 37.80 -49.23 15.69
N ARG A 132 37.24 -49.34 16.89
CA ARG A 132 37.70 -50.31 17.90
C ARG A 132 36.78 -51.51 17.89
N HIS A 133 37.37 -52.70 18.01
CA HIS A 133 36.59 -53.90 18.24
C HIS A 133 35.80 -53.74 19.54
N ILE A 134 34.50 -54.03 19.46
CA ILE A 134 33.58 -54.09 20.58
C ILE A 134 33.03 -55.51 20.68
N SER A 135 32.73 -55.94 21.89
CA SER A 135 32.11 -57.25 22.10
C SER A 135 30.70 -57.29 21.52
N LEU A 136 30.20 -58.49 21.21
CA LEU A 136 28.86 -58.67 20.66
C LEU A 136 27.77 -58.10 21.59
N THR A 137 27.94 -58.28 22.91
CA THR A 137 27.04 -57.72 23.93
C THR A 137 27.02 -56.19 23.92
N GLU A 138 28.20 -55.56 23.78
CA GLU A 138 28.30 -54.10 23.68
C GLU A 138 27.72 -53.59 22.36
N PHE A 139 27.93 -54.31 21.25
CA PHE A 139 27.35 -53.98 19.96
C PHE A 139 25.81 -53.92 20.02
N TYR A 140 25.16 -54.99 20.50
CA TYR A 140 23.69 -55.01 20.62
C TYR A 140 23.17 -53.96 21.59
N ARG A 141 23.90 -53.70 22.69
CA ARG A 141 23.55 -52.63 23.62
C ARG A 141 23.60 -51.26 22.94
N ASN A 142 24.66 -50.98 22.19
CA ASN A 142 24.82 -49.71 21.49
C ASN A 142 23.76 -49.54 20.40
N GLN A 143 23.48 -50.58 19.62
CA GLN A 143 22.44 -50.58 18.59
C GLN A 143 21.05 -50.31 19.18
N ALA A 144 20.71 -50.91 20.34
CA ALA A 144 19.45 -50.67 21.03
C ALA A 144 19.34 -49.23 21.54
N ILE A 145 20.43 -48.67 22.08
CA ILE A 145 20.48 -47.27 22.52
C ILE A 145 20.32 -46.33 21.32
N GLU A 146 21.04 -46.59 20.22
CA GLU A 146 20.99 -45.78 19.01
C GLU A 146 19.59 -45.81 18.38
N SER A 147 18.98 -46.99 18.27
CA SER A 147 17.61 -47.14 17.76
C SER A 147 16.60 -46.39 18.61
N LYS A 148 16.73 -46.45 19.94
CA LYS A 148 15.87 -45.67 20.86
C LYS A 148 16.09 -44.16 20.70
N ASN A 149 17.33 -43.72 20.62
CA ASN A 149 17.66 -42.30 20.42
C ASN A 149 17.12 -41.79 19.08
N LEU A 150 17.22 -42.60 18.04
CA LEU A 150 16.69 -42.28 16.72
C LEU A 150 15.16 -42.18 16.75
N GLN A 151 14.48 -43.13 17.40
CA GLN A 151 13.03 -43.08 17.62
C GLN A 151 12.61 -41.80 18.34
N THR A 152 13.26 -41.46 19.46
CA THR A 152 12.97 -40.21 20.18
C THR A 152 13.23 -38.98 19.32
N SER A 153 14.28 -38.99 18.50
CA SER A 153 14.59 -37.87 17.59
C SER A 153 13.52 -37.71 16.52
N ILE A 154 13.02 -38.81 15.96
CA ILE A 154 11.92 -38.81 14.99
C ILE A 154 10.64 -38.26 15.62
N GLU A 155 10.28 -38.72 16.83
CA GLU A 155 9.11 -38.23 17.56
C GLU A 155 9.18 -36.71 17.82
N MET A 156 10.35 -36.20 18.22
CA MET A 156 10.56 -34.76 18.42
C MET A 156 10.40 -33.97 17.12
N LEU A 157 10.92 -34.50 15.99
CA LEU A 157 10.81 -33.85 14.69
C LEU A 157 9.36 -33.81 14.21
N LEU A 158 8.60 -34.90 14.37
CA LEU A 158 7.18 -34.96 14.03
C LEU A 158 6.38 -33.94 14.86
N ALA A 159 6.62 -33.86 16.17
CA ALA A 159 5.98 -32.86 17.02
C ALA A 159 6.31 -31.41 16.59
N MET A 160 7.54 -31.16 16.15
CA MET A 160 7.94 -29.86 15.62
C MET A 160 7.26 -29.54 14.28
N GLU A 161 7.12 -30.53 13.40
CA GLU A 161 6.42 -30.39 12.12
C GLU A 161 4.96 -30.05 12.34
N ASP A 162 4.27 -30.77 13.22
CA ASP A 162 2.87 -30.50 13.55
C ASP A 162 2.66 -29.11 14.17
N ALA A 163 3.54 -28.70 15.09
CA ALA A 163 3.50 -27.37 15.67
C ALA A 163 3.69 -26.26 14.62
N LYS A 164 4.61 -26.45 13.66
CA LYS A 164 4.81 -25.53 12.55
C LYS A 164 3.61 -25.50 11.61
N ARG A 165 2.99 -26.65 11.36
CA ARG A 165 1.80 -26.75 10.50
C ARG A 165 0.64 -25.96 11.08
N LEU A 166 0.34 -26.15 12.37
CA LEU A 166 -0.68 -25.38 13.09
C LEU A 166 -0.38 -23.88 13.07
N HIS A 167 0.90 -23.50 13.25
CA HIS A 167 1.29 -22.10 13.19
C HIS A 167 1.09 -21.49 11.80
N ILE A 168 1.40 -22.22 10.73
CA ILE A 168 1.16 -21.79 9.35
C ILE A 168 -0.35 -21.64 9.09
N GLU A 169 -1.18 -22.55 9.58
CA GLU A 169 -2.64 -22.45 9.44
C GLU A 169 -3.20 -21.23 10.15
N GLU A 170 -2.73 -20.94 11.36
CA GLU A 170 -3.12 -19.73 12.10
C GLU A 170 -2.68 -18.45 11.38
N LEU A 171 -1.44 -18.39 10.88
CA LEU A 171 -0.95 -17.25 10.10
C LEU A 171 -1.77 -17.03 8.82
N LYS A 172 -2.12 -18.12 8.10
CA LYS A 172 -2.99 -18.04 6.92
C LYS A 172 -4.37 -17.49 7.27
N ARG A 173 -4.92 -17.86 8.42
CA ARG A 173 -6.21 -17.33 8.88
C ARG A 173 -6.14 -15.84 9.15
N GLN A 174 -5.07 -15.39 9.82
CA GLN A 174 -4.83 -13.97 10.08
C GLN A 174 -4.61 -13.16 8.79
N GLU A 175 -3.88 -13.71 7.81
CA GLU A 175 -3.77 -13.10 6.48
C GLU A 175 -5.14 -12.96 5.79
N GLN A 176 -5.99 -13.99 5.84
CA GLN A 176 -7.33 -13.90 5.24
C GLN A 176 -8.22 -12.87 5.95
N GLU A 177 -8.16 -12.79 7.27
CA GLU A 177 -8.90 -11.79 8.05
C GLU A 177 -8.42 -10.37 7.73
N THR A 178 -7.11 -10.14 7.65
CA THR A 178 -6.54 -8.84 7.31
C THR A 178 -6.84 -8.42 5.87
N GLU A 179 -6.81 -9.35 4.91
CA GLU A 179 -7.15 -9.08 3.51
C GLU A 179 -8.64 -8.71 3.37
N LYS A 180 -9.54 -9.41 4.08
CA LYS A 180 -10.97 -9.04 4.12
C LYS A 180 -11.19 -7.64 4.70
N LEU A 181 -10.53 -7.32 5.81
CA LEU A 181 -10.61 -5.99 6.42
C LEU A 181 -10.09 -4.91 5.48
N LYS A 182 -9.00 -5.18 4.76
CA LYS A 182 -8.44 -4.28 3.75
C LYS A 182 -9.43 -4.03 2.61
N GLN A 183 -10.07 -5.09 2.09
CA GLN A 183 -11.09 -4.98 1.04
C GLN A 183 -12.31 -4.17 1.50
N GLN A 184 -12.77 -4.38 2.73
CA GLN A 184 -13.87 -3.58 3.32
C GLN A 184 -13.49 -2.10 3.38
N LYS A 185 -12.31 -1.77 3.91
CA LYS A 185 -11.84 -0.38 3.97
C LYS A 185 -11.65 0.24 2.59
N GLU A 186 -11.22 -0.54 1.60
CA GLU A 186 -11.09 -0.06 0.22
C GLU A 186 -12.46 0.27 -0.40
N LEU A 187 -13.49 -0.53 -0.11
CA LEU A 187 -14.87 -0.25 -0.53
C LEU A 187 -15.40 1.02 0.14
N GLU A 188 -15.27 1.15 1.46
CA GLU A 188 -15.67 2.36 2.20
C GLU A 188 -14.97 3.62 1.66
N LEU A 189 -13.67 3.51 1.36
CA LEU A 189 -12.91 4.62 0.79
C LEU A 189 -13.40 4.98 -0.62
N LYS A 190 -13.71 3.98 -1.47
CA LYS A 190 -14.27 4.22 -2.82
C LYS A 190 -15.63 4.92 -2.75
N GLU A 191 -16.50 4.50 -1.85
CA GLU A 191 -17.79 5.16 -1.63
C GLU A 191 -17.58 6.61 -1.19
N SER A 192 -16.71 6.87 -0.20
CA SER A 192 -16.40 8.22 0.25
C SER A 192 -15.80 9.11 -0.85
N ILE A 193 -14.95 8.56 -1.71
CA ILE A 193 -14.41 9.28 -2.87
C ILE A 193 -15.55 9.65 -3.83
N GLY A 194 -16.48 8.72 -4.11
CA GLY A 194 -17.64 8.98 -4.96
C GLY A 194 -18.49 10.14 -4.44
N TYR A 195 -18.82 10.14 -3.14
CA TYR A 195 -19.57 11.25 -2.53
C TYR A 195 -18.85 12.60 -2.66
N LEU A 196 -17.54 12.63 -2.41
CA LEU A 196 -16.75 13.86 -2.54
C LEU A 196 -16.64 14.33 -4.00
N GLU A 197 -16.59 13.41 -4.96
CA GLU A 197 -16.60 13.75 -6.39
C GLU A 197 -17.91 14.37 -6.84
N GLU A 198 -19.06 13.85 -6.36
CA GLU A 198 -20.38 14.42 -6.61
C GLU A 198 -20.50 15.83 -6.02
N GLU A 199 -20.11 16.02 -4.76
CA GLU A 199 -20.13 17.33 -4.10
C GLU A 199 -19.21 18.33 -4.82
N ARG A 200 -18.01 17.89 -5.22
CA ARG A 200 -17.09 18.69 -6.02
C ARG A 200 -17.75 19.11 -7.35
N GLN A 201 -18.44 18.22 -8.02
CA GLN A 201 -19.10 18.50 -9.29
C GLN A 201 -20.24 19.52 -9.14
N GLU A 202 -21.05 19.38 -8.09
CA GLU A 202 -22.13 20.32 -7.78
C GLU A 202 -21.58 21.73 -7.48
N VAL A 203 -20.47 21.81 -6.72
CA VAL A 203 -19.78 23.08 -6.48
C VAL A 203 -19.25 23.67 -7.79
N TYR A 204 -18.66 22.86 -8.68
CA TYR A 204 -18.19 23.34 -9.99
C TYR A 204 -19.31 23.93 -10.85
N GLU A 205 -20.49 23.29 -10.88
CA GLU A 205 -21.65 23.80 -11.62
C GLU A 205 -22.17 25.12 -11.06
N LYS A 206 -22.31 25.22 -9.72
CA LYS A 206 -22.70 26.47 -9.05
C LYS A 206 -21.72 27.59 -9.34
N VAL A 207 -20.42 27.30 -9.26
CA VAL A 207 -19.37 28.28 -9.58
C VAL A 207 -19.50 28.73 -11.04
N ARG A 208 -19.69 27.81 -11.99
CA ARG A 208 -19.89 28.15 -13.41
C ARG A 208 -21.10 29.07 -13.62
N ASP A 209 -22.25 28.75 -13.05
CA ASP A 209 -23.46 29.58 -13.16
C ASP A 209 -23.27 30.98 -12.55
N ILE A 210 -22.52 31.11 -11.44
CA ILE A 210 -22.15 32.42 -10.89
C ILE A 210 -21.30 33.21 -11.89
N TYR A 211 -20.32 32.59 -12.55
CA TYR A 211 -19.51 33.26 -13.57
C TYR A 211 -20.36 33.71 -14.77
N ASP A 212 -21.28 32.87 -15.26
CA ASP A 212 -22.19 33.23 -16.36
C ASP A 212 -23.11 34.40 -15.97
N ARG A 213 -23.63 34.42 -14.74
CA ARG A 213 -24.43 35.53 -14.21
C ARG A 213 -23.62 36.81 -14.09
N LYS A 214 -22.38 36.71 -13.61
CA LYS A 214 -21.46 37.86 -13.50
C LYS A 214 -21.20 38.47 -14.88
N ASP A 215 -20.98 37.64 -15.90
CA ASP A 215 -20.69 38.12 -17.25
C ASP A 215 -21.93 38.76 -17.89
N LYS A 216 -23.12 38.18 -17.73
CA LYS A 216 -24.39 38.81 -18.16
C LYS A 216 -24.66 40.14 -17.45
N ALA A 217 -24.38 40.21 -16.14
CA ALA A 217 -24.53 41.46 -15.39
C ALA A 217 -23.54 42.53 -15.88
N ARG A 218 -22.30 42.13 -16.19
CA ARG A 218 -21.28 43.01 -16.75
C ARG A 218 -21.69 43.56 -18.12
N GLU A 219 -22.25 42.72 -18.99
CA GLU A 219 -22.75 43.14 -20.31
C GLU A 219 -23.92 44.13 -20.20
N LYS A 220 -24.88 43.87 -19.30
CA LYS A 220 -25.98 44.81 -19.03
C LYS A 220 -25.49 46.15 -18.50
N LEU A 221 -24.52 46.15 -17.59
CA LEU A 221 -23.91 47.37 -17.08
C LEU A 221 -23.20 48.14 -18.19
N LEU A 222 -22.54 47.45 -19.12
CA LEU A 222 -21.92 48.07 -20.29
C LEU A 222 -22.96 48.76 -21.17
N ASN A 223 -24.03 48.03 -21.54
CA ASN A 223 -25.11 48.57 -22.38
C ASN A 223 -25.82 49.76 -21.72
N MET A 224 -26.07 49.68 -20.42
CA MET A 224 -26.65 50.79 -19.66
C MET A 224 -25.70 51.98 -19.64
N HIS A 225 -24.38 51.76 -19.44
CA HIS A 225 -23.40 52.84 -19.45
C HIS A 225 -23.36 53.57 -20.81
N GLU A 226 -23.38 52.82 -21.92
CA GLU A 226 -23.46 53.39 -23.27
C GLU A 226 -24.74 54.21 -23.47
N TYR A 227 -25.89 53.69 -23.03
CA TYR A 227 -27.17 54.42 -23.12
C TYR A 227 -27.16 55.70 -22.28
N THR A 228 -26.65 55.64 -21.05
CA THR A 228 -26.54 56.82 -20.17
C THR A 228 -25.65 57.88 -20.81
N GLN A 229 -24.50 57.50 -21.39
CA GLN A 229 -23.65 58.43 -22.13
C GLN A 229 -24.40 59.10 -23.30
N GLN A 230 -25.20 58.33 -24.06
CA GLN A 230 -26.01 58.90 -25.14
C GLN A 230 -27.04 59.91 -24.61
N LYS A 231 -27.71 59.60 -23.49
CA LYS A 231 -28.69 60.51 -22.88
C LYS A 231 -28.05 61.75 -22.28
N GLU A 232 -26.87 61.65 -21.69
CA GLU A 232 -26.10 62.82 -21.24
C GLU A 232 -25.75 63.73 -22.41
N LEU A 233 -25.36 63.18 -23.56
CA LEU A 233 -25.11 63.97 -24.78
C LEU A 233 -26.39 64.67 -25.27
N GLU A 234 -27.52 63.97 -25.30
CA GLU A 234 -28.82 64.55 -25.69
C GLU A 234 -29.26 65.68 -24.74
N ILE A 235 -29.14 65.46 -23.42
CA ILE A 235 -29.47 66.48 -22.41
C ILE A 235 -28.56 67.69 -22.58
N THR A 236 -27.25 67.47 -22.73
CA THR A 236 -26.28 68.57 -22.92
C THR A 236 -26.63 69.39 -24.16
N ALA A 237 -27.06 68.74 -25.25
CA ALA A 237 -27.53 69.43 -26.46
C ALA A 237 -28.83 70.20 -26.26
N ALA A 238 -29.80 69.62 -25.53
CA ALA A 238 -31.06 70.27 -25.21
C ALA A 238 -30.88 71.48 -24.26
N GLU A 239 -29.99 71.35 -23.27
CA GLU A 239 -29.61 72.43 -22.37
C GLU A 239 -28.99 73.60 -23.14
N ALA A 240 -28.05 73.32 -24.06
CA ALA A 240 -27.49 74.33 -24.94
C ALA A 240 -28.56 75.03 -25.80
N CYS A 241 -29.54 74.28 -26.32
CA CYS A 241 -30.65 74.85 -27.10
C CYS A 241 -31.59 75.72 -26.24
N LEU A 242 -31.88 75.30 -25.01
CA LEU A 242 -32.67 76.09 -24.06
C LEU A 242 -31.95 77.37 -23.65
N GLU A 243 -30.63 77.32 -23.50
CA GLU A 243 -29.82 78.48 -23.18
C GLU A 243 -29.83 79.51 -24.31
N GLN A 244 -29.75 79.05 -25.57
CA GLN A 244 -29.96 79.91 -26.74
C GLN A 244 -31.38 80.51 -26.79
N LEU A 245 -32.40 79.73 -26.46
CA LEU A 245 -33.80 80.20 -26.42
C LEU A 245 -34.03 81.24 -25.33
N LYS A 246 -33.40 81.08 -24.15
CA LYS A 246 -33.43 82.09 -23.08
C LYS A 246 -32.77 83.39 -23.50
N GLN A 247 -31.66 83.35 -24.25
CA GLN A 247 -31.01 84.56 -24.76
C GLN A 247 -31.90 85.32 -25.76
N ASN A 248 -32.78 84.63 -26.49
CA ASN A 248 -33.65 85.24 -27.52
C ASN A 248 -35.02 85.73 -26.99
N TYR A 249 -35.36 85.51 -25.72
CA TYR A 249 -36.67 85.86 -25.14
C TYR A 249 -36.60 87.20 -24.40
N GLU A 250 -37.08 88.30 -25.01
CA GLU A 250 -37.14 89.64 -24.38
C GLU A 250 -38.51 89.97 -23.75
N PRO A 251 -38.60 90.20 -22.41
CA PRO A 251 -39.84 90.55 -21.71
C PRO A 251 -40.28 92.02 -21.85
N TYR A 252 -39.43 92.89 -22.41
CA TYR A 252 -39.58 94.35 -22.30
C TYR A 252 -40.55 94.98 -23.31
N LYS A 253 -40.92 94.30 -24.40
CA LYS A 253 -41.85 94.84 -25.41
C LYS A 253 -43.28 95.03 -24.92
N VAL A 254 -43.76 94.17 -24.01
CA VAL A 254 -45.16 94.22 -23.51
C VAL A 254 -45.38 95.34 -22.48
N GLN A 255 -44.32 95.76 -21.78
CA GLN A 255 -44.38 96.85 -20.81
C GLN A 255 -44.39 98.24 -21.47
N GLU A 256 -43.68 98.40 -22.59
CA GLU A 256 -43.67 99.66 -23.36
C GLU A 256 -45.04 99.95 -23.98
N ASP A 257 -45.69 98.93 -24.55
CA ASP A 257 -47.02 99.04 -25.17
C ASP A 257 -48.10 99.44 -24.15
N LEU A 258 -48.02 98.94 -22.91
CA LEU A 258 -48.97 99.30 -21.85
C LEU A 258 -48.76 100.74 -21.34
N ASN A 259 -47.52 101.20 -21.21
CA ASN A 259 -47.22 102.56 -20.74
C ASN A 259 -47.69 103.63 -21.75
N LEU A 260 -47.53 103.38 -23.05
CA LEU A 260 -48.02 104.29 -24.11
C LEU A 260 -49.56 104.44 -24.09
N LEU A 261 -50.29 103.36 -23.76
CA LEU A 261 -51.74 103.34 -23.68
C LEU A 261 -52.29 104.18 -22.50
N PHE A 262 -51.54 104.26 -21.39
CA PHE A 262 -51.93 105.06 -20.23
C PHE A 262 -51.66 106.57 -20.39
N GLU A 263 -50.70 106.98 -21.22
CA GLU A 263 -50.39 108.40 -21.48
C GLU A 263 -51.38 109.08 -22.44
N ILE A 264 -51.86 108.38 -23.48
CA ILE A 264 -52.68 108.98 -24.55
C ILE A 264 -54.13 109.26 -24.11
N PHE A 265 -54.65 108.51 -23.13
CA PHE A 265 -56.02 108.68 -22.64
C PHE A 265 -56.03 108.89 -21.12
N PRO A 266 -55.90 110.13 -20.61
CA PRO A 266 -55.88 110.40 -19.17
C PRO A 266 -57.20 110.02 -18.46
N LYS A 267 -58.33 109.98 -19.18
CA LYS A 267 -59.60 109.45 -18.66
C LYS A 267 -59.71 107.93 -18.70
N LEU A 268 -58.74 107.21 -19.29
CA LEU A 268 -58.75 105.75 -19.38
C LEU A 268 -58.52 105.10 -18.03
N SER A 269 -57.69 105.68 -17.16
CA SER A 269 -57.49 105.19 -15.78
C SER A 269 -58.79 105.23 -14.97
N GLU A 270 -59.55 106.33 -15.07
CA GLU A 270 -60.88 106.48 -14.45
C GLU A 270 -61.90 105.51 -15.07
N ARG A 271 -61.93 105.40 -16.40
CA ARG A 271 -62.79 104.43 -17.10
C ARG A 271 -62.42 102.98 -16.81
N LEU A 272 -61.14 102.66 -16.63
CA LEU A 272 -60.66 101.33 -16.26
C LEU A 272 -61.05 101.02 -14.82
N ARG A 273 -60.99 102.01 -13.92
CA ARG A 273 -61.45 101.88 -12.53
C ARG A 273 -62.97 101.69 -12.44
N ILE A 274 -63.74 102.45 -13.22
CA ILE A 274 -65.20 102.26 -13.35
C ILE A 274 -65.50 100.89 -14.01
N ALA A 275 -64.74 100.45 -15.02
CA ALA A 275 -64.92 99.13 -15.64
C ALA A 275 -64.56 97.98 -14.69
N GLN A 276 -63.55 98.15 -13.84
CA GLN A 276 -63.22 97.21 -12.76
C GLN A 276 -64.34 97.15 -11.72
N LEU A 277 -64.95 98.29 -11.36
CA LEU A 277 -66.14 98.33 -10.50
C LEU A 277 -67.34 97.64 -11.17
N CYS A 278 -67.60 97.88 -12.46
CA CYS A 278 -68.65 97.18 -13.21
C CYS A 278 -68.42 95.67 -13.25
N LYS A 279 -67.17 95.22 -13.45
CA LYS A 279 -66.79 93.80 -13.39
C LYS A 279 -66.96 93.22 -11.98
N ALA A 280 -66.62 93.98 -10.94
CA ALA A 280 -66.79 93.58 -9.54
C ALA A 280 -68.27 93.47 -9.14
N ILE A 281 -69.14 94.33 -9.68
CA ILE A 281 -70.60 94.26 -9.50
C ILE A 281 -71.21 93.05 -10.25
N GLY A 282 -70.44 92.46 -11.18
CA GLY A 282 -70.83 91.28 -11.96
C GLY A 282 -71.42 91.61 -13.34
N LEU A 283 -71.27 92.85 -13.82
CA LEU A 283 -71.75 93.24 -15.14
C LEU A 283 -70.82 92.67 -16.23
N THR A 284 -71.42 92.16 -17.31
CA THR A 284 -70.66 91.69 -18.47
C THR A 284 -70.01 92.87 -19.21
N VAL A 285 -68.92 92.58 -19.92
CA VAL A 285 -68.12 93.59 -20.64
C VAL A 285 -68.97 94.39 -21.64
N ASP A 286 -69.97 93.77 -22.26
CA ASP A 286 -70.87 94.44 -23.20
C ASP A 286 -71.88 95.39 -22.54
N VAL A 287 -72.37 95.07 -21.34
CA VAL A 287 -73.24 95.98 -20.57
C VAL A 287 -72.46 97.19 -20.08
N THR A 288 -71.20 96.98 -19.68
CA THR A 288 -70.28 98.05 -19.26
C THR A 288 -69.99 99.03 -20.40
N LYS A 289 -69.80 98.52 -21.63
CA LYS A 289 -69.63 99.37 -22.83
C LYS A 289 -70.85 100.25 -23.11
N ARG A 290 -72.07 99.71 -22.99
CA ARG A 290 -73.30 100.47 -23.25
C ARG A 290 -73.57 101.56 -22.21
N LEU A 291 -73.25 101.30 -20.94
CA LEU A 291 -73.32 102.30 -19.87
C LEU A 291 -72.38 103.50 -20.14
N PHE A 292 -71.13 103.27 -20.57
CA PHE A 292 -70.21 104.37 -20.93
C PHE A 292 -70.67 105.20 -22.14
N ASN A 293 -71.57 104.67 -22.98
CA ASN A 293 -72.15 105.38 -24.12
C ASN A 293 -73.38 106.23 -23.75
N GLY A 294 -73.81 106.24 -22.47
CA GLY A 294 -74.84 107.16 -21.95
C GLY A 294 -76.28 106.63 -21.99
N GLU A 295 -76.49 105.32 -22.14
CA GLU A 295 -77.82 104.70 -22.16
C GLU A 295 -78.29 104.29 -20.75
N SER A 296 -79.55 104.58 -20.39
CA SER A 296 -80.23 104.00 -19.20
C SER A 296 -80.58 102.55 -19.46
N LEU A 297 -80.11 101.63 -18.61
CA LEU A 297 -80.42 100.22 -18.74
C LEU A 297 -81.14 99.72 -17.50
N SER A 298 -82.31 99.09 -17.69
CA SER A 298 -83.02 98.34 -16.65
C SER A 298 -82.36 96.98 -16.48
N VAL A 299 -81.78 96.73 -15.31
CA VAL A 299 -81.14 95.45 -14.98
C VAL A 299 -82.05 94.66 -14.04
N THR A 300 -82.42 93.46 -14.48
CA THR A 300 -83.18 92.47 -13.73
C THR A 300 -82.25 91.29 -13.42
N GLY A 301 -81.87 91.10 -12.16
CA GLY A 301 -80.94 90.02 -11.76
C GLY A 301 -80.22 90.23 -10.44
N LYS A 302 -79.32 89.30 -10.08
CA LYS A 302 -78.48 89.38 -8.89
C LYS A 302 -77.27 90.27 -9.15
N LEU A 303 -77.20 91.42 -8.48
CA LEU A 303 -76.05 92.33 -8.52
C LEU A 303 -75.23 92.18 -7.25
N TYR A 304 -73.91 92.27 -7.36
CA TYR A 304 -73.00 92.23 -6.21
C TYR A 304 -72.68 93.65 -5.74
N SER A 305 -72.86 93.94 -4.45
CA SER A 305 -72.38 95.19 -3.84
C SER A 305 -70.98 94.97 -3.26
N PRO A 306 -69.92 95.59 -3.83
CA PRO A 306 -68.57 95.47 -3.28
C PRO A 306 -68.44 96.11 -1.89
N GLU A 307 -69.18 97.20 -1.61
CA GLU A 307 -69.14 97.92 -0.33
C GLU A 307 -69.79 97.15 0.82
N HIS A 308 -70.86 96.40 0.55
CA HIS A 308 -71.55 95.60 1.57
C HIS A 308 -71.21 94.11 1.51
N SER A 309 -70.46 93.68 0.50
CA SER A 309 -70.00 92.30 0.23
C SER A 309 -71.14 91.27 0.16
N ARG A 310 -72.29 91.62 -0.45
CA ARG A 310 -73.47 90.73 -0.58
C ARG A 310 -74.11 90.86 -1.95
N TYR A 311 -74.81 89.80 -2.36
CA TYR A 311 -75.65 89.82 -3.56
C TYR A 311 -77.06 90.29 -3.21
N PHE A 312 -77.64 91.14 -4.05
CA PHE A 312 -79.01 91.61 -3.93
C PHE A 312 -79.77 91.34 -5.23
N GLU A 313 -81.05 90.98 -5.12
CA GLU A 313 -81.94 90.77 -6.26
C GLU A 313 -82.60 92.09 -6.64
N ALA A 314 -82.31 92.57 -7.84
CA ALA A 314 -82.92 93.77 -8.40
C ALA A 314 -83.96 93.37 -9.46
N GLN A 315 -85.20 93.83 -9.30
CA GLN A 315 -86.27 93.75 -10.32
C GLN A 315 -86.54 95.18 -10.84
N ASP A 316 -86.36 95.39 -12.14
CA ASP A 316 -86.50 96.66 -12.88
C ASP A 316 -85.70 97.86 -12.33
N ALA A 317 -84.45 97.62 -11.90
CA ALA A 317 -83.56 98.70 -11.46
C ALA A 317 -82.90 99.41 -12.65
N GLN A 318 -83.12 100.72 -12.81
CA GLN A 318 -82.47 101.52 -13.86
C GLN A 318 -81.07 101.97 -13.43
N LEU A 319 -80.05 101.57 -14.19
CA LEU A 319 -78.67 102.05 -14.06
C LEU A 319 -78.43 103.18 -15.05
N GLN A 320 -78.06 104.35 -14.54
CA GLN A 320 -77.55 105.48 -15.33
C GLN A 320 -76.27 106.00 -14.67
N PHE A 321 -75.29 106.37 -15.49
CA PHE A 321 -74.21 107.22 -15.02
C PHE A 321 -74.73 108.65 -14.94
N PHE A 322 -74.93 109.14 -13.73
CA PHE A 322 -75.15 110.57 -13.51
C PHE A 322 -73.86 111.30 -13.85
N LYS A 323 -73.97 112.28 -14.75
CA LYS A 323 -72.89 113.22 -15.02
C LYS A 323 -72.96 114.32 -13.97
N ASP A 324 -71.94 114.37 -13.12
CA ASP A 324 -71.47 115.63 -12.54
C ASP A 324 -70.29 116.16 -13.37
#